data_AF-A0A536C313-F1
#
_entry.id   AF-A0A536C313-F1
#
_cell.length_a   1.000
_cell.length_b   1.000
_cell.length_c   1.000
_cell.angle_alpha   90.00
_cell.angle_beta   90.00
_cell.angle_gamma   90.00
#
_symmetry.space_group_name_H-M   'P 1'
#
loop_
_entity.id
_entity.type
_entity.pdbx_description
1 polymer ?
#
loop_
_entity_poly.entity_id
_entity_poly.type
_entity_poly.pdbx_seq_one_letter_code
_entity_poly.pdbx_strand_id
1 'polypeptide(L)'
;MNLVQPEPIDTEIVRDIAADMRGELDRVQEQMAELTRENKRAQTLKHVFGLDPLTRDRFNHLHANIDQYPGKMAELQEEERLLTRWLDRCRDLLERKAA
;
A
#
# COMPACT_ATOMS: atom_id res chain seq x y z
N MET A 1 29.72 -15.32 31.37
CA MET A 1 28.48 -14.74 30.82
C MET A 1 27.76 -15.87 30.10
N ASN A 2 26.59 -16.29 30.60
CA ASN A 2 25.79 -17.28 29.89
C ASN A 2 25.17 -16.60 28.66
N LEU A 3 25.58 -17.03 27.47
CA LEU A 3 24.92 -16.68 26.22
C LEU A 3 23.54 -17.30 26.25
N VAL A 4 22.52 -16.51 26.57
CA VAL A 4 21.13 -16.90 26.39
C VAL A 4 20.95 -17.10 24.90
N GLN A 5 20.87 -18.36 24.47
CA GLN A 5 20.49 -18.63 23.07
C GLN A 5 19.06 -18.13 22.88
N PRO A 6 18.78 -17.38 21.79
CA PRO A 6 17.42 -16.96 21.50
C PRO A 6 16.52 -18.18 21.38
N GLU A 7 15.33 -18.09 21.95
CA GLU A 7 14.34 -19.15 21.83
C GLU A 7 14.08 -19.48 20.34
N PRO A 8 13.92 -20.76 20.01
CA PRO A 8 13.64 -21.16 18.64
C PRO A 8 12.33 -20.54 18.16
N ILE A 9 12.37 -19.91 16.98
CA ILE A 9 11.21 -19.26 16.39
C ILE A 9 10.15 -20.30 16.05
N ASP A 10 8.93 -20.05 16.50
CA ASP A 10 7.74 -20.81 16.13
C ASP A 10 7.32 -20.49 14.69
N THR A 11 7.35 -21.50 13.84
CA THR A 11 7.04 -21.39 12.42
C THR A 11 5.56 -21.32 12.12
N GLU A 12 4.70 -21.79 13.03
CA GLU A 12 3.26 -21.61 12.90
C GLU A 12 2.91 -20.14 13.04
N ILE A 13 3.44 -19.50 14.09
CA ILE A 13 3.33 -18.04 14.30
C ILE A 13 3.87 -17.25 13.10
N VAL A 14 5.02 -17.64 12.53
CA VAL A 14 5.55 -16.95 11.34
C VAL A 14 4.63 -17.09 10.12
N ARG A 15 3.94 -18.23 9.96
CA ARG A 15 2.97 -18.43 8.86
C ARG A 15 1.72 -17.57 9.05
N ASP A 16 1.22 -17.46 10.28
CA ASP A 16 0.07 -16.60 10.60
C ASP A 16 0.41 -15.14 10.32
N ILE A 17 1.55 -14.66 10.81
CA ILE A 17 2.05 -13.31 10.52
C ILE A 17 2.16 -13.07 9.01
N ALA A 18 2.68 -14.04 8.26
CA ALA A 18 2.79 -13.93 6.80
C ALA A 18 1.43 -13.97 6.09
N ALA A 19 0.41 -14.61 6.66
CA ALA A 19 -0.96 -14.56 6.15
C ALA A 19 -1.58 -13.18 6.36
N ASP A 20 -1.43 -12.61 7.57
CA ASP A 20 -1.91 -11.26 7.89
C ASP A 20 -1.27 -10.21 6.98
N MET A 21 0.06 -10.26 6.82
CA MET A 21 0.80 -9.33 5.95
C MET A 21 0.38 -9.43 4.47
N ARG A 22 0.00 -10.63 3.99
CA ARG A 22 -0.55 -10.79 2.64
C ARG A 22 -1.91 -10.11 2.51
N GLY A 23 -2.76 -10.26 3.52
CA GLY A 23 -4.06 -9.59 3.56
C GLY A 23 -3.92 -8.06 3.55
N GLU A 24 -2.95 -7.51 4.29
CA GLU A 24 -2.68 -6.07 4.23
C GLU A 24 -2.08 -5.63 2.89
N LEU A 25 -1.20 -6.44 2.29
CA LEU A 25 -0.64 -6.16 0.96
C LEU A 25 -1.74 -6.07 -0.10
N ASP A 26 -2.68 -7.02 -0.10
CA ASP A 26 -3.82 -7.03 -1.02
C ASP A 26 -4.67 -5.76 -0.87
N ARG A 27 -4.90 -5.31 0.38
CA ARG A 27 -5.64 -4.07 0.66
C ARG A 27 -4.91 -2.82 0.17
N VAL A 28 -3.59 -2.71 0.39
CA VAL A 28 -2.79 -1.57 -0.10
C VAL A 28 -2.84 -1.51 -1.62
N GLN A 29 -2.73 -2.65 -2.30
CA GLN A 29 -2.83 -2.73 -3.75
C GLN A 29 -4.22 -2.32 -4.27
N GLU A 30 -5.29 -2.72 -3.58
CA GLU A 30 -6.66 -2.28 -3.88
C GLU A 30 -6.80 -0.75 -3.72
N GLN A 31 -6.27 -0.18 -2.64
CA GLN A 31 -6.29 1.27 -2.40
C GLN A 31 -5.53 2.04 -3.49
N MET A 32 -4.37 1.55 -3.93
CA MET A 32 -3.63 2.15 -5.05
C MET A 32 -4.43 2.12 -6.36
N ALA A 33 -5.13 1.01 -6.62
CA ALA A 33 -5.96 0.88 -7.81
C ALA A 33 -7.16 1.83 -7.77
N GLU A 34 -7.82 1.95 -6.61
CA GLU A 34 -8.93 2.89 -6.40
C GLU A 34 -8.47 4.34 -6.56
N LEU A 35 -7.39 4.73 -5.87
CA LEU A 35 -6.81 6.07 -5.94
C LEU A 35 -6.44 6.45 -7.39
N THR A 36 -5.90 5.50 -8.15
CA THR A 36 -5.61 5.68 -9.59
C THR A 36 -6.87 5.93 -10.40
N ARG A 37 -7.93 5.16 -10.16
CA ARG A 37 -9.22 5.31 -10.83
C ARG A 37 -9.86 6.66 -10.52
N GLU A 38 -9.84 7.08 -9.26
CA GLU A 38 -10.36 8.37 -8.82
C GLU A 38 -9.61 9.54 -9.47
N ASN A 39 -8.28 9.49 -9.49
CA ASN A 39 -7.46 10.51 -10.14
C ASN A 39 -7.76 10.62 -11.64
N LYS A 40 -7.86 9.48 -12.36
CA LYS A 40 -8.25 9.47 -13.78
C LYS A 40 -9.62 10.11 -14.00
N ARG A 41 -10.59 9.79 -13.14
CA ARG A 41 -11.94 10.38 -13.19
C ARG A 41 -11.90 11.89 -12.92
N ALA A 42 -11.13 12.33 -11.94
CA ALA A 42 -10.95 13.75 -11.62
C ALA A 42 -10.29 14.51 -12.79
N GLN A 43 -9.24 13.95 -13.40
CA GLN A 43 -8.60 14.53 -14.59
C GLN A 43 -9.56 14.63 -15.78
N THR A 44 -10.38 13.60 -16.00
CA THR A 44 -11.40 13.59 -17.06
C THR A 44 -12.44 14.68 -16.83
N LEU A 45 -12.96 14.80 -15.61
CA LEU A 45 -13.93 15.84 -15.25
C LEU A 45 -13.33 17.24 -15.41
N LYS A 46 -12.07 17.44 -15.00
CA LYS A 46 -11.33 18.69 -15.25
C LYS A 46 -11.20 18.99 -16.73
N HIS A 47 -10.97 17.99 -17.57
CA HIS A 47 -10.89 18.18 -19.02
C HIS A 47 -12.24 18.59 -19.63
N VAL A 48 -13.33 17.93 -19.24
CA VAL A 48 -14.68 18.18 -19.77
C VAL A 48 -15.24 19.53 -19.31
N PHE A 49 -15.05 19.89 -18.04
CA PHE A 49 -15.72 21.04 -17.42
C PHE A 49 -14.78 22.18 -17.01
N GLY A 50 -13.46 22.04 -17.19
CA GLY A 50 -12.47 22.99 -16.67
C GLY A 50 -12.43 24.34 -17.38
N LEU A 51 -13.06 24.45 -18.55
CA LEU A 51 -13.18 25.69 -19.31
C LEU A 51 -14.42 26.51 -18.94
N ASP A 52 -15.40 25.92 -18.26
CA ASP A 52 -16.60 26.64 -17.80
C ASP A 52 -16.34 27.26 -16.40
N PRO A 53 -16.38 28.59 -16.28
CA PRO A 53 -16.13 29.30 -15.02
C PRO A 53 -17.10 28.90 -13.89
N LEU A 54 -18.36 28.55 -14.20
CA LEU A 54 -19.37 28.19 -13.21
C LEU A 54 -19.14 26.79 -12.63
N THR A 55 -18.57 25.88 -13.42
CA THR A 55 -18.24 24.53 -12.96
C THR A 55 -16.87 24.45 -12.30
N ARG A 56 -15.94 25.35 -12.63
CA ARG A 56 -14.61 25.41 -12.04
C ARG A 56 -14.64 25.49 -10.50
N ASP A 57 -15.46 26.39 -9.94
CA ASP A 57 -15.59 26.54 -8.47
C ASP A 57 -16.26 25.33 -7.80
N ARG A 58 -17.16 24.64 -8.52
CA ARG A 58 -17.83 23.41 -8.03
C ARG A 58 -16.88 22.21 -7.97
N PHE A 59 -15.76 22.24 -8.68
CA PHE A 59 -14.82 21.13 -8.80
C PHE A 59 -13.51 21.32 -8.02
N ASN A 60 -13.45 22.24 -7.06
CA ASN A 60 -12.28 22.44 -6.19
C ASN A 60 -11.84 21.14 -5.47
N HIS A 61 -12.79 20.27 -5.09
CA HIS A 61 -12.48 18.96 -4.51
C HIS A 61 -11.77 18.01 -5.50
N LEU A 62 -12.04 18.11 -6.81
CA LEU A 62 -11.34 17.32 -7.82
C LEU A 62 -9.89 17.79 -7.97
N HIS A 63 -9.64 19.10 -7.89
CA HIS A 63 -8.29 19.65 -7.89
C HIS A 63 -7.48 19.16 -6.69
N ALA A 64 -8.06 19.22 -5.48
CA ALA A 64 -7.40 18.69 -4.29
C ALA A 64 -7.06 17.20 -4.42
N ASN A 65 -7.96 16.38 -4.99
CA ASN A 65 -7.69 14.96 -5.24
C ASN A 65 -6.56 14.74 -6.27
N ILE A 66 -6.52 15.52 -7.36
CA ILE A 66 -5.45 15.43 -8.36
C ILE A 66 -4.10 15.84 -7.76
N ASP A 67 -4.07 16.92 -6.99
CA ASP A 67 -2.84 17.48 -6.43
C ASP A 67 -2.27 16.59 -5.31
N GLN A 68 -3.15 15.94 -4.52
CA GLN A 68 -2.75 15.01 -3.46
C GLN A 68 -2.37 13.61 -3.98
N TYR A 69 -2.78 13.25 -5.20
CA TYR A 69 -2.57 11.91 -5.75
C TYR A 69 -1.11 11.44 -5.68
N PRO A 70 -0.09 12.23 -6.09
CA PRO A 70 1.30 11.76 -6.05
C PRO A 70 1.78 11.43 -4.63
N GLY A 71 1.39 12.25 -3.64
CA GLY A 71 1.76 12.04 -2.24
C GLY A 71 1.12 10.77 -1.66
N LYS A 72 -0.20 10.63 -1.81
CA LYS A 72 -0.93 9.44 -1.36
C LYS A 72 -0.44 8.17 -2.05
N MET A 73 -0.15 8.25 -3.35
CA MET A 73 0.39 7.11 -4.10
C MET A 73 1.79 6.72 -3.61
N ALA A 74 2.66 7.69 -3.33
CA ALA A 74 4.00 7.41 -2.81
C ALA A 74 3.97 6.76 -1.42
N GLU A 75 3.05 7.19 -0.55
CA GLU A 75 2.83 6.58 0.78
C GLU A 75 2.42 5.11 0.65
N LEU A 76 1.42 4.81 -0.20
CA LEU A 76 0.96 3.43 -0.43
C LEU A 76 2.05 2.56 -1.08
N GLN A 77 2.84 3.10 -2.01
CA GLN A 77 3.96 2.38 -2.63
C GLN A 77 5.07 2.04 -1.61
N GLU A 78 5.33 2.94 -0.67
CA GLU A 78 6.29 2.67 0.40
C GLU A 78 5.77 1.59 1.35
N GLU A 79 4.47 1.60 1.66
CA GLU A 79 3.83 0.56 2.46
C GLU A 79 3.87 -0.82 1.76
N GLU A 80 3.51 -0.88 0.48
CA GLU A 80 3.62 -2.09 -0.36
C GLU A 80 5.05 -2.65 -0.34
N ARG A 81 6.05 -1.76 -0.48
CA ARG A 81 7.47 -2.13 -0.46
C ARG A 81 7.90 -2.69 0.89
N LEU A 82 7.40 -2.14 2.00
CA LEU A 82 7.70 -2.62 3.35
C LEU A 82 7.06 -3.98 3.61
N LEU A 83 5.78 -4.14 3.27
CA LEU A 83 5.04 -5.40 3.41
C LEU A 83 5.69 -6.52 2.59
N THR A 84 6.07 -6.25 1.35
CA THR A 84 6.80 -7.20 0.50
C THR A 84 8.11 -7.64 1.14
N ARG A 85 8.91 -6.70 1.68
CA ARG A 85 10.16 -7.03 2.37
C ARG A 85 9.94 -7.84 3.64
N TRP A 86 8.84 -7.63 4.36
CA TRP A 86 8.53 -8.43 5.55
C TRP A 86 8.12 -9.84 5.18
N LEU A 87 7.31 -10.00 4.13
CA LEU A 87 6.95 -11.31 3.58
C LEU A 87 8.19 -12.10 3.12
N ASP A 88 9.15 -11.43 2.46
CA ASP A 88 10.43 -12.05 2.10
C ASP A 88 11.18 -12.57 3.33
N ARG A 89 11.24 -11.78 4.42
CA ARG A 89 11.88 -12.23 5.67
C ARG A 89 11.14 -13.41 6.30
N CYS A 90 9.82 -13.42 6.28
CA CYS A 90 9.03 -14.55 6.77
C CYS A 90 9.35 -15.82 5.98
N ARG A 91 9.45 -15.72 4.64
CA ARG A 91 9.88 -16.83 3.78
C ARG A 91 11.27 -17.33 4.16
N ASP A 92 12.25 -16.44 4.28
CA ASP A 92 13.63 -16.81 4.64
C ASP A 92 13.70 -17.54 6.00
N LEU A 93 12.91 -17.11 6.99
CA LEU A 93 12.84 -17.75 8.30
C LEU A 93 12.24 -19.16 8.22
N LEU A 94 11.21 -19.36 7.39
CA LEU A 94 10.60 -20.66 7.18
C LEU A 94 11.55 -21.62 6.44
N GLU A 95 12.28 -21.12 5.44
CA GLU A 95 13.23 -21.92 4.65
C GLU A 95 14.47 -22.32 5.46
N ARG A 96 15.01 -21.41 6.30
CA ARG A 96 16.16 -21.71 7.18
C ARG A 96 15.90 -22.82 8.20
N LYS A 97 14.65 -23.07 8.57
CA LYS A 97 14.26 -24.15 9.49
C LYS A 97 13.91 -25.45 8.76
N ALA A 98 13.71 -25.41 7.44
CA ALA A 98 13.46 -26.60 6.62
C ALA A 98 14.76 -27.29 6.16
N ALA A 99 15.91 -26.60 6.23
CA ALA A 99 17.24 -27.10 5.93
C ALA A 99 17.97 -27.61 7.18
#